data_AF-A0A7S6RBY5-F1
#
_entry.id   AF-A0A7S6RBY5-F1
#
_cell.length_a   1.000
_cell.length_b   1.000
_cell.length_c   1.000
_cell.angle_alpha   90.00
_cell.angle_beta   90.00
_cell.angle_gamma   90.00
#
_symmetry.space_group_name_H-M   'P 1'
#
loop_
_entity.id
_entity.type
_entity.pdbx_description
1 polymer ?
#
loop_
_entity_poly.entity_id
_entity_poly.type
_entity_poly.pdbx_seq_one_letter_code
_entity_poly.pdbx_strand_id
1 'polypeptide(L)' 'MSKSYPTDLTDEQWELLSVLIPPINLGCRPRRVDLRGVISAIFYVLCAGCPWRMLPNDFPKWQTV' A
#
# COMPACT_ATOMS: atom_id res chain seq x y z
N MET A 1 9.64 -7.23 -12.17
CA MET A 1 10.15 -7.78 -10.90
C MET A 1 9.89 -6.71 -9.85
N SER A 2 9.05 -6.96 -8.85
CA SER A 2 8.84 -5.96 -7.80
C SER A 2 10.13 -5.81 -7.01
N LYS A 3 10.65 -4.59 -6.93
CA LYS A 3 11.77 -4.28 -6.04
C LYS A 3 11.24 -4.28 -4.61
N SER A 4 11.92 -4.99 -3.73
CA SER A 4 11.64 -4.89 -2.29
C SER A 4 12.33 -3.65 -1.74
N TYR A 5 11.54 -2.77 -1.13
CA TYR A 5 12.00 -1.61 -0.41
C TYR A 5 12.16 -1.94 1.08
N PRO A 6 13.10 -1.31 1.80
CA PRO A 6 13.25 -1.47 3.24
C PRO A 6 12.03 -0.97 4.03
N THR A 7 11.13 -0.23 3.39
CA THR A 7 9.87 0.29 3.94
C THR A 7 8.67 -0.62 3.64
N ASP A 8 8.88 -1.72 2.90
CA ASP A 8 7.81 -2.66 2.61
C ASP A 8 7.41 -3.44 3.86
N LEU A 9 6.12 -3.78 3.93
CA LEU A 9 5.58 -4.52 5.05
C LEU A 9 6.01 -5.97 4.99
N THR A 10 6.49 -6.52 6.11
CA THR A 10 6.67 -7.96 6.26
C THR A 10 5.30 -8.65 6.36
N ASP A 11 5.27 -9.97 6.13
CA ASP A 11 4.03 -10.75 6.24
C ASP A 11 3.44 -10.66 7.64
N GLU A 12 4.27 -10.74 8.69
CA GLU A 12 3.88 -10.61 10.09
C GLU A 12 3.26 -9.25 10.41
N GLN A 13 3.87 -8.16 9.93
CA GLN A 13 3.33 -6.81 10.11
C GLN A 13 2.01 -6.62 9.35
N TRP A 14 1.93 -7.21 8.16
CA TRP A 14 0.72 -7.19 7.35
C TRP A 14 -0.44 -7.92 8.03
N GLU A 15 -0.19 -9.07 8.66
CA GLU A 15 -1.22 -9.80 9.40
C GLU A 15 -1.85 -8.94 10.50
N LEU A 16 -1.02 -8.24 11.28
CA LEU A 16 -1.49 -7.33 12.34
C LEU A 16 -2.34 -6.17 11.79
N LEU A 17 -1.93 -5.58 10.67
CA LEU A 17 -2.65 -4.47 10.05
C LEU A 17 -3.93 -4.90 9.33
N SER A 18 -3.91 -6.07 8.69
CA SER A 18 -5.01 -6.55 7.85
C SER A 18 -6.32 -6.69 8.61
N VAL A 19 -6.25 -7.04 9.90
CA VAL A 19 -7.40 -7.18 10.80
C VAL A 19 -8.08 -5.83 11.06
N LEU A 20 -7.34 -4.73 11.01
CA LEU A 20 -7.88 -3.39 11.21
C LEU A 20 -8.54 -2.81 9.96
N ILE A 21 -8.28 -3.41 8.79
CA ILE A 21 -8.84 -2.95 7.54
C ILE A 21 -10.28 -3.46 7.43
N PRO A 22 -11.28 -2.58 7.29
CA PRO A 22 -12.66 -3.02 7.18
C PRO A 22 -12.84 -3.86 5.90
N PRO A 23 -13.62 -4.95 5.98
CA PRO A 23 -13.91 -5.78 4.82
C PRO A 23 -14.58 -4.96 3.72
N ILE A 24 -14.52 -5.47 2.48
CA ILE A 24 -15.19 -4.82 1.35
C ILE A 24 -16.71 -4.86 1.61
N ASN A 25 -17.34 -3.69 1.68
CA ASN A 25 -18.79 -3.61 1.80
C ASN A 25 -19.44 -4.09 0.49
N LEU A 26 -20.41 -5.01 0.61
CA LEU A 26 -21.11 -5.67 -0.51
C LEU A 26 -21.98 -4.74 -1.40
N GLY A 27 -21.98 -3.42 -1.14
CA GLY A 27 -22.65 -2.41 -1.98
C GLY A 27 -21.70 -1.35 -2.57
N CYS A 28 -20.40 -1.43 -2.29
CA CYS A 28 -19.41 -0.47 -2.79
C CYS A 28 -18.66 -1.03 -4.01
N ARG A 29 -18.06 -0.14 -4.79
CA ARG A 29 -17.18 -0.53 -5.90
C ARG A 29 -16.11 -1.51 -5.35
N PRO A 30 -15.96 -2.70 -5.94
CA PRO A 30 -14.99 -3.67 -5.46
C PRO A 30 -13.58 -3.08 -5.52
N ARG A 31 -12.84 -3.20 -4.42
CA ARG A 31 -11.44 -2.79 -4.36
C ARG A 31 -10.65 -3.72 -5.30
N ARG A 32 -10.03 -3.14 -6.33
CA ARG A 32 -9.18 -3.87 -7.29
C ARG A 32 -7.68 -3.71 -7.00
N VAL A 33 -7.35 -3.10 -5.87
CA VAL A 33 -6.01 -2.61 -5.54
C VAL A 33 -5.48 -3.46 -4.42
N ASP A 34 -4.20 -3.84 -4.52
CA ASP A 34 -3.51 -4.50 -3.43
C ASP A 34 -3.32 -3.53 -2.26
N LEU A 35 -3.97 -3.83 -1.14
CA LEU A 35 -3.92 -2.99 0.06
C LEU A 35 -2.56 -3.03 0.73
N ARG A 36 -1.83 -4.14 0.61
CA ARG A 36 -0.46 -4.22 1.12
C ARG A 36 0.44 -3.25 0.38
N GLY A 37 0.38 -3.26 -0.95
CA GLY A 37 1.07 -2.30 -1.79
C GLY A 37 0.71 -0.84 -1.48
N VAL A 38 -0.56 -0.54 -1.16
CA VAL A 38 -0.99 0.81 -0.75
C VAL A 38 -0.32 1.23 0.56
N ILE A 39 -0.35 0.39 1.59
CA ILE A 39 0.24 0.75 2.89
C ILE A 39 1.76 0.81 2.79
N SER A 40 2.40 -0.09 2.05
CA SER A 40 3.84 -0.02 1.78
C SER A 40 4.23 1.25 1.01
N ALA A 41 3.39 1.71 0.06
CA ALA A 41 3.60 2.99 -0.62
C ALA A 41 3.47 4.19 0.34
N ILE A 42 2.52 4.15 1.28
CA ILE A 42 2.38 5.18 2.32
C ILE A 42 3.64 5.23 3.19
N PHE A 43 4.13 4.08 3.67
CA PHE A 43 5.36 4.05 4.46
C PHE A 43 6.59 4.46 3.67
N TYR A 44 6.67 4.09 2.40
CA TYR A 44 7.73 4.57 1.53
C TYR A 44 7.77 6.10 1.48
N VAL A 45 6.63 6.75 1.25
CA VAL A 45 6.53 8.22 1.20
C VAL A 45 6.86 8.85 2.55
N LEU A 46 6.38 8.27 3.65
CA LEU A 46 6.65 8.79 5.00
C LEU A 46 8.14 8.69 5.38
N CYS A 47 8.82 7.60 5.04
CA CYS A 47 10.23 7.42 5.33
C CYS A 47 11.16 8.15 4.34
N ALA A 48 10.84 8.13 3.04
CA ALA A 48 11.66 8.76 2.00
C ALA A 48 11.44 10.29 1.92
N GLY A 49 10.30 10.79 2.41
CA GLY A 49 9.95 12.21 2.37
C GLY A 49 9.69 12.76 0.97
N CYS A 50 9.35 11.91 0.00
CA CYS A 50 9.15 12.32 -1.39
C CYS A 50 7.69 12.70 -1.68
N PRO A 51 7.43 13.60 -2.65
CA PRO A 51 6.07 13.86 -3.13
C PRO A 51 5.41 12.60 -3.70
N TRP A 52 4.08 12.46 -3.52
CA TRP A 52 3.29 11.35 -4.07
C TRP A 52 3.48 11.11 -5.58
N ARG A 53 3.69 12.18 -6.36
CA ARG A 53 3.95 12.09 -7.81
C ARG A 53 5.28 11.44 -8.17
N MET A 54 6.20 11.35 -7.22
CA MET A 54 7.50 10.69 -7.37
C MET A 54 7.48 9.25 -6.85
N LEU A 55 6.32 8.74 -6.44
CA LEU A 55 6.18 7.35 -6.02
C LEU A 55 6.64 6.42 -7.14
N PRO A 56 7.52 5.44 -6.86
CA PRO A 56 7.99 4.49 -7.86
C PRO A 56 6.83 3.74 -8.54
N ASN A 57 6.99 3.44 -9.83
CA ASN A 57 5.98 2.73 -10.62
C ASN A 57 5.72 1.27 -10.18
N ASP A 58 6.55 0.75 -9.28
CA ASP A 58 6.40 -0.58 -8.69
C ASP A 58 5.24 -0.63 -7.66
N PHE A 59 4.85 0.54 -7.12
CA PHE A 59 3.69 0.69 -6.22
C PHE A 59 2.38 0.92 -7.00
N PRO A 60 1.21 0.76 -6.34
CA PRO A 60 -0.04 1.21 -6.91
C PRO A 60 0.05 2.68 -7.32
N LYS A 61 -0.69 3.06 -8.38
CA LYS A 61 -0.68 4.45 -8.87
C LYS A 61 -0.95 5.41 -7.71
N TRP A 62 -0.18 6.49 -7.62
CA TRP A 62 -0.31 7.51 -6.58
C TRP A 62 -1.72 8.12 -6.46
N GLN A 63 -2.55 8.05 -7.51
CA GLN A 63 -3.95 8.50 -7.48
C GLN A 63 -4.88 7.58 -6.67
N THR A 64 -4.41 6.36 -6.41
CA THR A 64 -5.14 5.28 -5.77
C THR A 64 -4.72 5.07 -4.33
N VAL A 65 -3.48 5.47 -4.00
CA VAL A 65 -2.92 5.49 -2.64
C VAL A 65 -3.44 6.71 -1.90
#